data_AF-A0A924XKE5-F1
#
_entry.id   AF-A0A924XKE5-F1
#
_cell.length_a   1.000
_cell.length_b   1.000
_cell.length_c   1.000
_cell.angle_alpha   90.00
_cell.angle_beta   90.00
_cell.angle_gamma   90.00
#
_symmetry.space_group_name_H-M   'P 1'
#
loop_
_entity.id
_entity.type
_entity.pdbx_description
1 polymer ?
#
loop_
_entity_poly.entity_id
_entity_poly.type
_entity_poly.pdbx_seq_one_letter_code
_entity_poly.pdbx_strand_id
1 'polypeptide(L)'
;MTTNEILSEISKLPLTEKREVLEKLNEQINGEKSLRERETDFERELLKKGLIGSIPTRFPDDEFRKNFKPIEINGEPISETIIKERR
;
A
#
# COMPACT_ATOMS: atom_id res chain seq x y z
N MET A 1 -3.10 -31.73 -13.18
CA MET A 1 -1.79 -31.70 -12.50
C MET A 1 -2.01 -31.40 -11.04
N THR A 2 -1.50 -32.25 -10.15
CA THR A 2 -1.49 -31.97 -8.70
C THR A 2 -0.29 -31.09 -8.34
N THR A 3 -0.36 -30.36 -7.23
CA THR A 3 0.76 -29.50 -6.75
C THR A 3 2.05 -30.28 -6.53
N ASN A 4 1.95 -31.56 -6.15
CA ASN A 4 3.08 -32.45 -5.96
C ASN A 4 3.77 -32.83 -7.28
N GLU A 5 3.01 -32.99 -8.36
CA GLU A 5 3.56 -33.24 -9.71
C GLU A 5 4.36 -32.04 -10.19
N ILE A 6 3.83 -30.82 -10.02
CA ILE A 6 4.49 -29.57 -10.40
C ILE A 6 5.82 -29.38 -9.65
N LEU A 7 5.85 -29.65 -8.34
CA LEU A 7 7.09 -29.60 -7.55
C LEU A 7 8.12 -30.61 -8.02
N SER A 8 7.68 -31.82 -8.38
CA SER A 8 8.57 -32.85 -8.91
C SER A 8 9.18 -32.44 -10.26
N GLU A 9 8.42 -31.73 -11.09
CA GLU A 9 8.84 -31.23 -12.39
C GLU A 9 9.86 -30.09 -12.23
N ILE A 10 9.56 -29.10 -11.38
CA ILE A 10 10.48 -27.99 -11.06
C ILE A 10 11.78 -28.52 -10.45
N SER A 11 11.72 -29.59 -9.64
CA SER A 11 12.91 -30.16 -9.01
C SER A 11 13.94 -30.71 -9.99
N LYS A 12 13.50 -31.14 -11.19
CA LYS A 12 14.34 -31.69 -12.26
C LYS A 12 15.03 -30.61 -13.11
N LEU A 13 14.57 -29.36 -13.03
CA LEU A 13 15.12 -28.26 -13.82
C LEU A 13 16.51 -27.82 -13.32
N PRO A 14 17.37 -27.28 -14.21
CA PRO A 14 18.61 -26.64 -13.83
C PRO A 14 18.36 -25.40 -12.94
N LEU A 15 19.39 -25.01 -12.19
CA LEU A 15 19.29 -23.93 -11.19
C LEU A 15 18.84 -22.58 -11.79
N THR A 16 19.22 -22.32 -13.03
CA THR A 16 18.84 -21.12 -13.81
C THR A 16 17.35 -21.08 -14.07
N GLU A 17 16.77 -22.18 -14.55
CA GLU A 17 15.33 -22.29 -14.83
C GLU A 17 14.51 -22.29 -13.54
N LYS A 18 15.01 -22.89 -12.46
CA LYS A 18 14.37 -22.78 -11.12
C LYS A 18 14.25 -21.33 -10.66
N ARG A 19 15.28 -20.50 -10.91
CA ARG A 19 15.26 -19.08 -10.58
C ARG A 19 14.24 -18.32 -11.43
N GLU A 20 14.19 -18.60 -12.72
CA GLU A 20 13.24 -17.97 -13.63
C GLU A 20 11.78 -18.33 -13.28
N VAL A 21 11.52 -19.59 -12.92
CA VAL A 21 10.20 -20.04 -12.42
C VAL A 21 9.84 -19.31 -11.13
N LEU A 22 10.78 -19.14 -10.20
CA LEU A 22 10.56 -18.42 -8.96
C LEU A 22 10.24 -16.93 -9.21
N GLU A 23 10.95 -16.28 -10.13
CA GLU A 23 10.69 -14.89 -10.49
C GLU A 23 9.30 -14.72 -11.11
N LYS A 24 8.94 -15.57 -12.07
CA LYS A 24 7.60 -15.54 -12.70
C LYS A 24 6.48 -15.83 -11.70
N LEU A 25 6.68 -16.78 -10.78
CA LEU A 25 5.73 -17.05 -9.70
C LEU A 25 5.61 -15.84 -8.76
N ASN A 26 6.73 -15.20 -8.41
CA ASN A 26 6.71 -13.98 -7.61
C ASN A 26 6.03 -12.83 -8.34
N GLU A 27 6.20 -12.69 -9.64
CA GLU A 27 5.48 -11.69 -10.45
C GLU A 27 3.98 -11.97 -10.50
N GLN A 28 3.57 -13.24 -10.62
CA GLN A 28 2.15 -13.61 -10.56
C GLN A 28 1.54 -13.40 -9.17
N ILE A 29 2.27 -13.74 -8.10
CA ILE A 29 1.81 -13.57 -6.72
C ILE A 29 1.81 -12.10 -6.30
N ASN A 30 2.79 -11.30 -6.72
CA ASN A 30 2.92 -9.89 -6.34
C ASN A 30 2.29 -8.91 -7.35
N GLY A 31 1.97 -9.38 -8.55
CA GLY A 31 1.34 -8.61 -9.63
C GLY A 31 -0.06 -8.11 -9.28
N GLU A 32 -0.72 -8.75 -8.31
CA GLU A 32 -2.06 -8.39 -7.84
C GLU A 32 -2.10 -7.96 -6.36
N LYS A 33 -0.95 -7.65 -5.72
CA LYS A 33 -1.03 -7.04 -4.39
C LYS A 33 -1.75 -5.71 -4.51
N SER A 34 -2.92 -5.62 -3.89
CA SER A 34 -3.66 -4.38 -3.75
C SER A 34 -2.75 -3.34 -3.09
N LEU A 35 -2.96 -2.05 -3.42
CA LEU A 35 -2.19 -0.96 -2.80
C LEU A 35 -2.19 -1.06 -1.27
N ARG A 36 -3.29 -1.52 -0.70
CA ARG A 36 -3.48 -1.72 0.73
C ARG A 36 -2.55 -2.80 1.32
N GLU A 37 -2.33 -3.89 0.61
CA GLU A 37 -1.40 -4.94 1.05
C GLU A 37 0.05 -4.45 0.99
N ARG A 38 0.39 -3.68 -0.04
CA ARG A 38 1.72 -3.06 -0.17
C ARG A 38 1.99 -2.05 0.94
N GLU A 39 1.01 -1.20 1.27
CA GLU A 39 1.10 -0.28 2.42
C GLU A 39 1.32 -1.04 3.72
N THR A 40 0.56 -2.11 3.93
CA THR A 40 0.67 -2.93 5.16
C THR A 40 2.04 -3.59 5.27
N ASP A 41 2.59 -4.11 4.18
CA ASP A 41 3.93 -4.70 4.14
C ASP A 41 5.02 -3.65 4.41
N PHE A 42 4.87 -2.45 3.85
CA PHE A 42 5.79 -1.33 4.08
C PHE A 42 5.78 -0.84 5.53
N GLU A 43 4.60 -0.66 6.13
CA GLU A 43 4.45 -0.28 7.55
C GLU A 43 5.12 -1.31 8.47
N ARG A 44 4.97 -2.61 8.17
CA ARG A 44 5.65 -3.69 8.91
C ARG A 44 7.16 -3.62 8.79
N GLU A 45 7.69 -3.27 7.63
CA GLU A 45 9.14 -3.07 7.48
C GLU A 45 9.65 -1.89 8.31
N LEU A 46 8.93 -0.76 8.30
CA LEU A 46 9.30 0.41 9.11
C LEU A 46 9.31 0.08 10.60
N LEU A 47 8.32 -0.69 11.07
CA LEU A 47 8.26 -1.16 12.46
C LEU A 47 9.45 -2.05 12.80
N LYS A 48 9.77 -3.03 11.93
CA LYS A 48 10.94 -3.91 12.13
C LYS A 48 12.26 -3.14 12.17
N LYS A 49 12.38 -2.07 11.37
CA LYS A 49 13.55 -1.19 11.36
C LYS A 49 13.58 -0.22 12.56
N GLY A 50 12.55 -0.22 13.41
CA GLY A 50 12.42 0.68 14.56
C GLY A 50 12.20 2.14 14.16
N LEU A 51 11.83 2.41 12.90
CA LEU A 51 11.57 3.77 12.40
C LEU A 51 10.21 4.29 12.89
N ILE A 52 9.29 3.39 13.19
CA ILE A 52 8.01 3.68 13.85
C ILE A 52 7.86 2.77 15.07
N GLY A 53 7.20 3.25 16.13
CA GLY A 53 6.97 2.48 17.35
C GLY A 53 5.72 1.57 17.32
N SER A 54 4.77 1.88 16.44
CA SER A 54 3.52 1.13 16.30
C SER A 54 2.86 1.40 14.96
N ILE A 55 2.11 0.44 14.45
CA ILE A 55 1.21 0.64 13.31
C ILE A 55 -0.13 1.14 13.85
N PRO A 56 -0.58 2.36 13.51
CA PRO A 56 -1.86 2.88 14.01
C PRO A 56 -3.00 2.01 13.50
N THR A 57 -3.94 1.68 14.38
CA THR A 57 -5.17 0.99 14.00
C THR A 57 -5.97 1.94 13.12
N ARG A 58 -6.25 1.54 11.87
CA ARG A 58 -7.17 2.31 11.01
C ARG A 58 -8.52 2.35 11.74
N PHE A 59 -8.95 3.54 12.15
CA PHE A 59 -10.28 3.71 12.72
C PHE A 59 -11.30 3.19 11.69
N PRO A 60 -12.33 2.43 12.12
CA PRO A 60 -13.39 2.02 11.21
C PRO A 60 -13.97 3.29 10.58
N ASP A 61 -13.93 3.32 9.25
CA ASP A 61 -14.18 4.47 8.37
C ASP A 61 -15.56 5.13 8.54
N ASP A 62 -16.42 4.59 9.38
CA ASP A 62 -17.81 4.96 9.46
C ASP A 62 -18.09 6.13 10.40
N GLU A 63 -17.64 6.09 11.66
CA GLU A 63 -18.06 7.10 12.63
C GLU A 63 -17.41 8.47 12.40
N PHE A 64 -16.11 8.49 12.08
CA PHE A 64 -15.40 9.76 11.83
C PHE A 64 -15.84 10.42 10.53
N ARG A 65 -16.14 9.65 9.46
CA ARG A 65 -16.67 10.22 8.21
C ARG A 65 -18.11 10.67 8.35
N LYS A 66 -18.97 9.90 9.03
CA LYS A 66 -20.38 10.28 9.28
C LYS A 66 -20.48 11.55 10.12
N ASN A 67 -19.52 11.77 11.04
CA ASN A 67 -19.49 12.93 11.92
C ASN A 67 -18.61 14.07 11.41
N PHE A 68 -18.02 13.96 10.21
CA PHE A 68 -17.23 15.04 9.63
C PHE A 68 -18.14 16.21 9.28
N LYS A 69 -17.92 17.35 9.93
CA LYS A 69 -18.58 18.61 9.60
C LYS A 69 -17.53 19.56 9.03
N PRO A 70 -17.63 19.90 7.72
CA PRO A 70 -16.80 20.95 7.15
C PRO A 70 -16.95 22.25 7.96
N ILE A 71 -15.85 22.96 8.15
CA ILE A 71 -15.90 24.29 8.75
C ILE A 71 -16.32 25.26 7.65
N GLU A 72 -17.45 25.93 7.84
CA GLU A 72 -17.85 27.04 6.99
C GLU A 72 -16.94 28.23 7.29
N ILE A 73 -16.12 28.60 6.30
CA ILE A 73 -15.28 29.79 6.38
C ILE A 73 -16.11 30.96 5.85
N ASN A 74 -16.48 31.87 6.74
CA ASN A 74 -17.17 33.10 6.37
C ASN A 74 -16.15 34.19 6.05
N GLY A 75 -16.05 34.59 4.79
CA GLY A 75 -15.15 35.64 4.31
C GLY A 75 -14.65 35.36 2.89
N GLU A 76 -14.10 36.38 2.22
CA GLU A 76 -13.39 36.16 0.95
C GLU A 76 -12.14 35.30 1.23
N PRO A 77 -11.80 34.37 0.32
CA PRO A 77 -10.55 33.63 0.43
C PRO A 77 -9.37 34.58 0.55
N ILE A 78 -8.43 34.28 1.44
CA ILE A 78 -7.18 35.05 1.60
C ILE A 78 -6.48 35.29 0.24
N SER A 79 -6.57 34.33 -0.68
CA SER A 79 -6.06 34.45 -2.03
C SER A 79 -6.65 35.63 -2.82
N GLU A 80 -7.93 35.95 -2.61
CA GLU A 80 -8.59 37.09 -3.25
C GLU A 80 -8.26 38.41 -2.54
N THR A 81 -8.12 38.40 -1.21
CA THR A 81 -7.73 39.59 -0.42
C THR A 81 -6.31 40.07 -0.78
N ILE A 82 -5.34 39.15 -0.89
CA ILE A 82 -3.94 39.49 -1.20
C ILE A 82 -3.81 40.13 -2.59
N ILE A 83 -4.64 39.73 -3.56
CA ILE A 83 -4.60 40.28 -4.93
C ILE A 83 -5.10 41.73 -4.96
N LYS A 84 -6.11 42.07 -4.14
CA LYS A 84 -6.66 43.43 -4.05
C LYS A 84 -5.71 44.41 -3.38
N GLU A 85 -4.97 44.00 -2.35
CA GLU A 85 -4.06 44.87 -1.59
C GLU A 85 -2.74 45.21 -2.32
N ARG A 86 -2.40 44.48 -3.39
CA ARG A 86 -1.14 44.66 -4.15
C ARG A 86 -1.29 45.41 -5.48
N ARG A 87 -2.49 45.93 -5.79
CA ARG A 87 -2.75 46.74 -6.98
C ARG A 87 -2.77 48.22 -6.65
#